data_AF-A0A7S1RR96-F1
#
_entry.id   AF-A0A7S1RR96-F1
#
_cell.length_a   1.000
_cell.length_b   1.000
_cell.length_c   1.000
_cell.angle_alpha   90.00
_cell.angle_beta   90.00
_cell.angle_gamma   90.00
#
_symmetry.space_group_name_H-M   'P 1'
#
loop_
_entity.id
_entity.type
_entity.pdbx_description
1 polymer ?
#
loop_
_entity_poly.entity_id
_entity_poly.type
_entity_poly.pdbx_seq_one_letter_code
_entity_poly.pdbx_strand_id
1 'polypeptide(L)'
;RMYRKRGGSNPLLPEKLRGVFWMATNIAPELVATFEGERYDPERRRLYVTSGGVLSWTYSASCVGFVYWLFLRVSYIFCSTLHINFTDDSLTSAEMPVYICGCCFCPMGMVWRMEQIDDNTWDRQIYTYCNMNEKSKMSYILKRVIDGNGNKLPAFDEMIQSVSPGGVPGLPQKPAMQIMNGDSCFSCFSDPSEKKGYEMVPP
;
A
#
# COMPACT_ATOMS: atom_id res chain seq x y z
N ARG A 1 -4.29 20.66 11.60
CA ARG A 1 -2.81 20.79 11.56
C ARG A 1 -2.05 19.48 11.27
N MET A 2 -2.63 18.27 11.42
CA MET A 2 -1.92 16.98 11.23
C MET A 2 -2.00 16.36 9.81
N TYR A 3 -2.86 16.83 8.92
CA TYR A 3 -3.27 16.05 7.73
C TYR A 3 -2.93 16.68 6.36
N ARG A 4 -2.16 17.78 6.34
CA ARG A 4 -1.84 18.52 5.09
C ARG A 4 -0.52 18.08 4.40
N LYS A 5 0.01 16.88 4.67
CA LYS A 5 1.39 16.49 4.31
C LYS A 5 1.58 15.07 3.72
N ARG A 6 0.55 14.45 3.13
CA ARG A 6 0.71 13.12 2.50
C ARG A 6 0.81 13.14 0.97
N GLY A 7 0.90 14.33 0.37
CA GLY A 7 1.29 14.50 -1.02
C GLY A 7 2.76 14.90 -1.08
N GLY A 8 3.66 13.94 -1.19
CA GLY A 8 5.10 14.20 -1.31
C GLY A 8 5.94 13.02 -0.83
N SER A 9 7.06 12.81 -1.54
CA SER A 9 8.09 11.83 -1.20
C SER A 9 8.54 12.00 0.25
N ASN A 10 8.48 10.94 1.05
CA ASN A 10 9.13 10.91 2.35
C ASN A 10 10.66 10.91 2.14
N PRO A 11 11.38 11.99 2.48
CA PRO A 11 12.81 12.10 2.20
C PRO A 11 13.64 11.07 2.99
N LEU A 12 13.10 10.56 4.10
CA LEU A 12 13.74 9.53 4.92
C LEU A 12 13.49 8.12 4.40
N LEU A 13 12.56 7.93 3.45
CA LEU A 13 12.27 6.61 2.89
C LEU A 13 13.49 6.13 2.07
N PRO A 14 14.06 4.96 2.39
CA PRO A 14 15.20 4.41 1.67
C PRO A 14 14.85 4.12 0.20
N GLU A 15 15.81 4.31 -0.70
CA GLU A 15 15.59 4.18 -2.15
C GLU A 15 14.96 2.83 -2.54
N LYS A 16 15.41 1.74 -1.92
CA LYS A 16 14.89 0.39 -2.18
C LYS A 16 13.37 0.24 -1.88
N LEU A 17 12.83 1.11 -1.01
CA LEU A 17 11.41 1.14 -0.64
C LEU A 17 10.60 2.20 -1.39
N ARG A 18 11.22 2.97 -2.29
CA ARG A 18 10.55 4.03 -3.07
C ARG A 18 9.87 3.48 -4.33
N GLY A 19 8.90 4.22 -4.85
CA GLY A 19 8.19 3.89 -6.09
C GLY A 19 6.91 3.08 -5.90
N VAL A 20 6.58 2.25 -6.89
CA VAL A 20 5.32 1.47 -6.94
C VAL A 20 5.62 -0.02 -6.94
N PHE A 21 4.90 -0.74 -6.09
CA PHE A 21 5.04 -2.17 -5.89
C PHE A 21 3.77 -2.90 -6.31
N TRP A 22 3.89 -3.87 -7.19
CA TRP A 22 2.85 -4.79 -7.64
C TRP A 22 2.78 -6.03 -6.74
N MET A 23 1.57 -6.39 -6.31
CA MET A 23 1.27 -7.56 -5.50
C MET A 23 0.93 -8.75 -6.42
N ALA A 24 1.95 -9.28 -7.11
CA ALA A 24 1.82 -10.14 -8.29
C ALA A 24 1.00 -11.42 -8.12
N THR A 25 1.02 -12.03 -6.93
CA THR A 25 0.27 -13.26 -6.64
C THR A 25 -0.77 -13.04 -5.54
N ASN A 26 -1.16 -11.79 -5.30
CA ASN A 26 -2.14 -11.47 -4.28
C ASN A 26 -3.53 -11.88 -4.74
N ILE A 27 -4.18 -12.73 -3.95
CA ILE A 27 -5.56 -13.15 -4.19
C ILE A 27 -6.57 -12.08 -3.72
N ALA A 28 -6.11 -11.10 -2.93
CA ALA A 28 -6.91 -9.98 -2.48
C ALA A 28 -7.14 -8.99 -3.64
N PRO A 29 -8.17 -8.13 -3.55
CA PRO A 29 -8.52 -7.16 -4.60
C PRO A 29 -7.48 -6.04 -4.83
N GLU A 30 -6.33 -6.08 -4.14
CA GLU A 30 -5.29 -5.07 -4.21
C GLU A 30 -4.26 -5.42 -5.29
N LEU A 31 -3.91 -4.46 -6.14
CA LEU A 31 -2.96 -4.69 -7.23
C LEU A 31 -1.59 -4.12 -6.93
N VAL A 32 -1.53 -2.84 -6.57
CA VAL A 32 -0.29 -2.12 -6.28
C VAL A 32 -0.38 -1.37 -4.96
N ALA A 33 0.78 -1.10 -4.37
CA ALA A 33 0.99 -0.22 -3.23
C ALA A 33 2.16 0.73 -3.48
N THR A 34 2.21 1.81 -2.71
CA THR A 34 3.35 2.72 -2.63
C THR A 34 3.56 3.17 -1.19
N PHE A 35 4.82 3.39 -0.83
CA PHE A 35 5.22 3.83 0.50
C PHE A 35 5.64 5.31 0.54
N GLU A 36 5.59 6.02 -0.58
CA GLU A 36 6.08 7.40 -0.72
C GLU A 36 5.50 8.37 0.32
N GLY A 37 4.22 8.21 0.67
CA GLY A 37 3.53 9.03 1.66
C GLY A 37 3.55 8.48 3.08
N GLU A 38 4.20 7.34 3.31
CA GLU A 38 4.23 6.65 4.60
C GLU A 38 5.41 7.09 5.46
N ARG A 39 5.24 7.04 6.78
CA ARG A 39 6.28 7.47 7.71
C ARG A 39 7.35 6.39 7.85
N TYR A 40 8.61 6.77 7.76
CA TYR A 40 9.76 5.90 8.02
C TYR A 40 10.57 6.42 9.20
N ASP A 41 10.96 5.52 10.10
CA ASP A 41 11.80 5.77 11.27
C ASP A 41 13.13 5.03 11.05
N PRO A 42 14.21 5.74 10.67
CA PRO A 42 15.49 5.11 10.33
C PRO A 42 16.19 4.50 11.55
N GLU A 43 16.00 5.06 12.74
CA GLU A 43 16.63 4.56 13.98
C GLU A 43 16.08 3.17 14.34
N ARG A 44 14.78 2.97 14.13
CA ARG A 44 14.11 1.68 14.38
C ARG A 44 13.99 0.81 13.13
N ARG A 45 14.46 1.29 11.98
CA ARG A 45 14.24 0.69 10.65
C ARG A 45 12.80 0.25 10.46
N ARG A 46 11.87 1.18 10.69
CA ARG A 46 10.44 0.89 10.71
C ARG A 46 9.67 1.76 9.74
N LEU A 47 8.91 1.13 8.87
CA LEU A 47 7.92 1.80 8.02
C LEU A 47 6.52 1.65 8.63
N TYR A 48 5.82 2.76 8.76
CA TYR A 48 4.47 2.83 9.31
C TYR A 48 3.50 3.01 8.16
N VAL A 49 2.87 1.91 7.73
CA VAL A 49 1.91 1.93 6.62
C VAL A 49 0.51 2.12 7.19
N THR A 50 -0.18 3.17 6.74
CA THR A 50 -1.53 3.45 7.18
C THR A 50 -2.50 2.47 6.49
N SER A 51 -3.17 1.62 7.28
CA SER A 51 -4.16 0.71 6.74
C SER A 51 -5.37 1.50 6.21
N GLY A 52 -5.77 1.24 4.97
CA GLY A 52 -6.81 2.04 4.30
C GLY A 52 -6.38 3.46 3.91
N GLY A 53 -5.07 3.74 3.92
CA GLY A 53 -4.51 4.97 3.36
C GLY A 53 -4.85 5.10 1.88
N VAL A 54 -5.50 6.21 1.51
CA VAL A 54 -6.07 6.41 0.16
C VAL A 54 -5.05 6.29 -0.96
N LEU A 55 -3.83 6.76 -0.72
CA LEU A 55 -2.76 6.81 -1.71
C LEU A 55 -1.80 5.63 -1.61
N SER A 56 -1.92 4.79 -0.59
CA SER A 56 -0.90 3.79 -0.27
C SER A 56 -1.18 2.43 -0.93
N TRP A 57 -2.43 2.14 -1.27
CA TRP A 57 -2.87 0.85 -1.82
C TRP A 57 -3.92 1.11 -2.89
N THR A 58 -4.04 0.18 -3.82
CA THR A 58 -5.12 0.18 -4.79
C THR A 58 -6.17 -0.89 -4.49
N TYR A 59 -7.41 -0.69 -4.97
CA TYR A 59 -8.54 -1.60 -4.72
C TYR A 59 -9.24 -2.07 -6.02
N SER A 60 -9.93 -3.20 -5.97
CA SER A 60 -10.86 -3.66 -7.01
C SER A 60 -12.25 -3.07 -6.78
N ALA A 61 -12.99 -2.80 -7.86
CA ALA A 61 -14.39 -2.38 -7.80
C ALA A 61 -15.38 -3.58 -7.81
N SER A 62 -14.89 -4.81 -7.72
CA SER A 62 -15.73 -6.00 -7.52
C SER A 62 -16.46 -5.96 -6.17
N CYS A 63 -17.50 -6.77 -5.99
CA CYS A 63 -18.22 -6.89 -4.72
C CYS A 63 -17.27 -7.23 -3.55
N VAL A 64 -16.34 -8.18 -3.77
CA VAL A 64 -15.29 -8.52 -2.79
C VAL A 64 -14.37 -7.33 -2.52
N GLY A 65 -14.01 -6.59 -3.56
CA GLY A 65 -13.26 -5.34 -3.46
C GLY A 65 -13.94 -4.27 -2.61
N PHE A 66 -15.25 -4.10 -2.76
CA PHE A 66 -16.04 -3.16 -1.96
C PHE A 66 -16.12 -3.56 -0.49
N VAL A 67 -16.35 -4.85 -0.20
CA VAL A 67 -16.35 -5.38 1.18
C VAL A 67 -14.97 -5.18 1.81
N TYR A 68 -13.90 -5.46 1.08
CA TYR A 68 -12.54 -5.27 1.55
C TYR A 68 -12.22 -3.79 1.81
N TRP A 69 -12.66 -2.89 0.91
CA TRP A 69 -12.56 -1.45 1.10
C TRP A 69 -13.26 -1.00 2.39
N LEU A 70 -14.44 -1.54 2.71
CA LEU A 70 -15.15 -1.21 3.95
C LEU A 70 -14.33 -1.60 5.19
N PHE A 71 -13.73 -2.80 5.22
CA PHE A 71 -12.85 -3.22 6.30
C PHE A 71 -11.64 -2.30 6.47
N LEU A 72 -11.03 -1.90 5.36
CA LEU A 72 -9.92 -0.95 5.39
C LEU A 72 -10.35 0.45 5.83
N ARG A 73 -11.58 0.88 5.53
CA ARG A 73 -12.13 2.13 6.08
C ARG A 73 -12.35 2.07 7.57
N VAL A 74 -12.84 0.93 8.07
CA VAL A 74 -12.93 0.69 9.52
C VAL A 74 -11.53 0.76 10.14
N SER A 75 -10.55 0.07 9.54
CA SER A 75 -9.13 0.13 9.93
C SER A 75 -8.59 1.57 9.96
N TYR A 76 -8.90 2.35 8.92
CA TYR A 76 -8.53 3.76 8.82
C TYR A 76 -9.15 4.62 9.93
N ILE A 77 -10.45 4.43 10.22
CA ILE A 77 -11.17 5.13 11.31
C ILE A 77 -10.55 4.81 12.67
N PHE A 78 -10.11 3.57 12.87
CA PHE A 78 -9.42 3.13 14.09
C PHE A 78 -7.91 3.45 14.09
N CYS A 79 -7.44 4.28 13.16
CA CYS A 79 -6.03 4.66 13.04
C CYS A 79 -5.08 3.45 13.03
N SER A 80 -5.53 2.36 12.41
CA SER A 80 -4.75 1.13 12.33
C SER A 80 -3.54 1.31 11.42
N THR A 81 -2.39 0.88 11.92
CA THR A 81 -1.11 1.01 11.24
C THR A 81 -0.44 -0.35 11.17
N LEU A 82 -0.01 -0.71 9.96
CA LEU A 82 0.84 -1.85 9.72
C LEU A 82 2.29 -1.41 9.92
N HIS A 83 2.99 -1.99 10.89
CA HIS A 83 4.39 -1.69 11.12
C HIS A 83 5.23 -2.70 10.36
N ILE A 84 5.99 -2.25 9.35
CA ILE A 84 7.00 -3.10 8.71
C ILE A 84 8.32 -2.85 9.44
N ASN A 85 8.66 -3.78 10.33
CA ASN A 85 9.84 -3.73 11.18
C ASN A 85 10.97 -4.50 10.50
N PHE A 86 11.91 -3.81 9.88
CA PHE A 86 13.04 -4.47 9.23
C PHE A 86 14.02 -5.02 10.27
N THR A 87 14.39 -6.28 10.12
CA THR A 87 15.24 -7.01 11.08
C THR A 87 16.72 -6.82 10.81
N ASP A 88 17.08 -6.35 9.62
CA ASP A 88 18.46 -6.16 9.16
C ASP A 88 18.67 -4.75 8.57
N ASP A 89 19.93 -4.33 8.50
CA ASP A 89 20.32 -3.01 7.99
C ASP A 89 20.17 -2.89 6.47
N SER A 90 20.19 -4.01 5.73
CA SER A 90 19.98 -4.06 4.29
C SER A 90 18.50 -4.00 3.86
N LEU A 91 17.59 -3.95 4.83
CA LEU A 91 16.13 -3.93 4.66
C LEU A 91 15.60 -5.13 3.85
N THR A 92 16.23 -6.29 4.04
CA THR A 92 15.93 -7.52 3.30
C THR A 92 14.82 -8.35 3.94
N SER A 93 14.68 -8.31 5.27
CA SER A 93 13.69 -9.07 6.02
C SER A 93 12.95 -8.18 6.99
N ALA A 94 11.66 -8.45 7.17
CA ALA A 94 10.82 -7.69 8.08
C ALA A 94 9.69 -8.52 8.70
N GLU A 95 9.33 -8.14 9.92
CA GLU A 95 8.08 -8.56 10.56
C GLU A 95 7.04 -7.45 10.45
N MET A 96 5.78 -7.84 10.26
CA MET A 96 4.72 -6.92 9.87
C MET A 96 3.51 -6.92 10.83
N PRO A 97 3.67 -6.65 12.14
CA PRO A 97 2.55 -6.59 13.07
C PRO A 97 1.60 -5.41 12.78
N VAL A 98 0.32 -5.63 13.07
CA VAL A 98 -0.73 -4.60 12.98
C VAL A 98 -1.00 -4.00 14.36
N TYR A 99 -1.08 -2.68 14.41
CA TYR A 99 -1.45 -1.92 15.60
C TYR A 99 -2.73 -1.14 15.34
N ILE A 100 -3.61 -1.06 16.33
CA ILE A 100 -4.81 -0.21 16.34
C ILE A 100 -4.50 1.04 17.18
N CYS A 101 -5.01 2.20 16.77
CA CYS A 101 -4.72 3.50 17.39
C CYS A 101 -3.21 3.82 17.52
N GLY A 102 -2.37 3.22 16.65
CA GLY A 102 -0.92 3.41 16.63
C GLY A 102 -0.12 2.85 17.82
N CYS A 103 -0.77 2.25 18.82
CA CYS A 103 -0.08 1.74 20.02
C CYS A 103 -0.58 0.37 20.53
N CYS A 104 -1.82 -0.02 20.24
CA CYS A 104 -2.39 -1.28 20.72
C CYS A 104 -2.10 -2.39 19.70
N PHE A 105 -1.22 -3.32 20.04
CA PHE A 105 -0.99 -4.51 19.21
C PHE A 105 -2.30 -5.28 19.01
N CYS A 106 -2.62 -5.60 17.75
CA CYS A 106 -3.80 -6.38 17.41
C CYS A 106 -3.40 -7.80 17.00
N PRO A 107 -3.71 -8.83 17.82
CA PRO A 107 -3.40 -10.21 17.48
C PRO A 107 -4.37 -10.72 16.41
N MET A 108 -4.04 -10.51 15.14
CA MET A 108 -4.86 -10.91 13.97
C MET A 108 -4.95 -12.43 13.73
N GLY A 109 -4.44 -13.26 14.66
CA GLY A 109 -4.34 -14.71 14.47
C GLY A 109 -3.31 -15.14 13.41
N MET A 110 -2.48 -14.21 12.94
CA MET A 110 -1.55 -14.42 11.83
C MET A 110 -0.22 -13.72 12.10
N VAL A 111 0.88 -14.37 11.70
CA VAL A 111 2.21 -13.77 11.64
C VAL A 111 2.47 -13.33 10.21
N TRP A 112 2.89 -12.09 10.04
CA TRP A 112 3.17 -11.49 8.76
C TRP A 112 4.65 -11.18 8.64
N ARG A 113 5.29 -11.69 7.58
CA ARG A 113 6.71 -11.50 7.29
C ARG A 113 6.91 -11.07 5.84
N MET A 114 8.07 -10.48 5.58
CA MET A 114 8.53 -10.11 4.26
C MET A 114 10.00 -10.45 4.14
N GLU A 115 10.41 -11.14 3.08
CA GLU A 115 11.80 -11.51 2.81
C GLU A 115 12.17 -11.16 1.37
N GLN A 116 13.33 -10.56 1.15
CA GLN A 116 13.79 -10.15 -0.16
C GLN A 116 14.28 -11.37 -0.95
N ILE A 117 13.80 -11.52 -2.18
CA ILE A 117 14.24 -12.55 -3.13
C ILE A 117 15.35 -11.98 -4.02
N ASP A 118 15.15 -10.77 -4.54
CA ASP A 118 16.09 -10.03 -5.39
C ASP A 118 15.93 -8.52 -5.16
N ASP A 119 16.72 -7.69 -5.84
CA ASP A 119 16.75 -6.23 -5.68
C ASP A 119 15.37 -5.55 -5.76
N ASN A 120 14.42 -6.13 -6.50
CA ASN A 120 13.10 -5.57 -6.75
C ASN A 120 11.95 -6.50 -6.32
N THR A 121 12.23 -7.62 -5.67
CA THR A 121 11.20 -8.62 -5.35
C THR A 121 11.28 -9.05 -3.88
N TRP A 122 10.12 -9.09 -3.23
CA TRP A 122 9.95 -9.60 -1.89
C TRP A 122 8.91 -10.70 -1.85
N ASP A 123 9.19 -11.73 -1.08
CA ASP A 123 8.23 -12.70 -0.64
C ASP A 123 7.48 -12.19 0.59
N ARG A 124 6.20 -11.90 0.44
CA ARG A 124 5.31 -11.54 1.54
C ARG A 124 4.66 -12.83 2.06
N GLN A 125 5.09 -13.28 3.22
CA GLN A 125 4.64 -14.53 3.84
C GLN A 125 3.62 -14.27 4.96
N ILE A 126 2.49 -14.97 4.92
CA ILE A 126 1.48 -15.03 5.99
C ILE A 126 1.47 -16.44 6.55
N TYR A 127 1.59 -16.55 7.87
CA TYR A 127 1.39 -17.79 8.60
C TYR A 127 0.21 -17.62 9.56
N THR A 128 -0.59 -18.65 9.76
CA THR A 128 -1.60 -18.65 10.82
C THR A 128 -0.96 -19.11 12.12
N TYR A 129 -1.39 -18.57 13.27
CA TYR A 129 -0.83 -18.99 14.57
C TYR A 129 -1.00 -20.50 14.84
N CYS A 130 -2.03 -21.12 14.26
CA CYS A 130 -2.29 -22.55 14.38
C CYS A 130 -1.47 -23.41 13.40
N ASN A 131 -0.82 -22.83 12.39
CA ASN A 131 0.05 -23.55 11.45
C ASN A 131 1.19 -22.65 10.97
N MET A 132 2.24 -22.57 11.78
CA MET A 132 3.43 -21.76 11.49
C MET A 132 4.39 -22.42 10.47
N ASN A 133 4.16 -23.69 10.11
CA ASN A 133 5.02 -24.45 9.22
C ASN A 133 4.59 -24.34 7.75
N GLU A 134 3.36 -23.89 7.49
CA GLU A 134 2.80 -23.80 6.15
C GLU A 134 2.40 -22.36 5.83
N LYS A 135 2.87 -21.88 4.69
CA LYS A 135 2.56 -20.55 4.18
C LYS A 135 1.09 -20.49 3.76
N SER A 136 0.35 -19.53 4.31
CA SER A 136 -1.05 -19.29 3.95
C SER A 136 -1.19 -18.94 2.47
N LYS A 137 -2.32 -19.33 1.87
CA LYS A 137 -2.72 -18.95 0.50
C LYS A 137 -2.87 -17.45 0.29
N MET A 138 -2.97 -16.66 1.37
CA MET A 138 -3.01 -15.21 1.30
C MET A 138 -1.62 -14.57 1.13
N SER A 139 -0.55 -15.36 1.23
CA SER A 139 0.81 -14.89 1.00
C SER A 139 1.03 -14.56 -0.47
N TYR A 140 1.91 -13.60 -0.76
CA TYR A 140 2.10 -13.14 -2.14
C TYR A 140 3.49 -12.60 -2.43
N ILE A 141 3.84 -12.51 -3.72
CA ILE A 141 5.06 -11.84 -4.18
C ILE A 141 4.78 -10.35 -4.39
N LEU A 142 5.62 -9.50 -3.82
CA LEU A 142 5.63 -8.06 -4.01
C LEU A 142 6.79 -7.69 -4.92
N LYS A 143 6.51 -7.13 -6.11
CA LYS A 143 7.51 -6.71 -7.09
C LYS A 143 7.51 -5.19 -7.25
N ARG A 144 8.67 -4.54 -7.18
CA ARG A 144 8.82 -3.13 -7.56
C ARG A 144 8.68 -3.03 -9.08
N VAL A 145 7.74 -2.22 -9.55
CA VAL A 145 7.43 -2.03 -10.98
C VAL A 145 7.75 -0.63 -11.48
N ILE A 146 7.82 0.35 -10.57
CA ILE A 146 8.28 1.70 -10.85
C ILE A 146 9.27 2.06 -9.73
N ASP A 147 10.42 2.64 -10.08
CA ASP A 147 11.42 3.09 -9.10
C ASP A 147 11.08 4.46 -8.46
N GLY A 148 11.95 4.95 -7.57
CA GLY A 148 11.77 6.24 -6.89
C GLY A 148 11.91 7.45 -7.81
N ASN A 149 12.45 7.26 -9.01
CA ASN A 149 12.59 8.29 -10.04
C ASN A 149 11.45 8.26 -11.07
N GLY A 150 10.51 7.31 -10.94
CA GLY A 150 9.41 7.14 -11.88
C GLY A 150 9.73 6.29 -13.11
N ASN A 151 10.91 5.65 -13.16
CA ASN A 151 11.27 4.75 -14.25
C ASN A 151 10.55 3.41 -14.10
N LYS A 152 10.05 2.88 -15.21
CA LYS A 152 9.47 1.53 -15.26
C LYS A 152 10.58 0.49 -15.13
N LEU A 153 10.30 -0.53 -14.34
CA LEU A 153 11.17 -1.71 -14.16
C LEU A 153 10.63 -2.88 -15.00
N PRO A 154 11.42 -3.95 -15.25
CA PRO A 154 10.98 -5.07 -16.10
C PRO A 154 9.64 -5.69 -15.69
N ALA A 155 9.36 -5.79 -14.38
CA ALA A 155 8.11 -6.33 -13.86
C ALA A 155 6.86 -5.45 -14.15
N PHE A 156 7.04 -4.23 -14.68
CA PHE A 156 5.93 -3.37 -15.07
C PHE A 156 5.11 -3.98 -16.20
N ASP A 157 5.78 -4.51 -17.23
CA ASP A 157 5.09 -5.10 -18.38
C ASP A 157 4.35 -6.38 -17.99
N GLU A 158 4.92 -7.18 -17.09
CA GLU A 158 4.24 -8.34 -16.48
C GLU A 158 2.95 -7.92 -15.76
N MET A 159 2.99 -6.84 -14.97
CA MET A 159 1.81 -6.30 -14.28
C MET A 159 0.74 -5.84 -15.28
N ILE A 160 1.12 -5.15 -16.36
CA ILE A 160 0.16 -4.70 -17.38
C ILE A 160 -0.49 -5.89 -18.09
N GLN A 161 0.27 -6.94 -18.40
CA GLN A 161 -0.26 -8.17 -18.97
C GLN A 161 -1.24 -8.86 -18.01
N SER A 162 -0.97 -8.84 -16.69
CA SER A 162 -1.85 -9.44 -15.70
C SER A 162 -3.21 -8.75 -15.55
N VAL A 163 -3.35 -7.52 -16.06
CA VAL A 163 -4.60 -6.73 -15.98
C VAL A 163 -5.26 -6.44 -17.34
N SER A 164 -4.66 -6.93 -18.44
CA SER A 164 -5.21 -6.80 -19.80
C SER A 164 -6.55 -7.55 -19.94
N PRO A 165 -7.39 -7.22 -20.95
CA PRO A 165 -8.82 -7.54 -20.96
C PRO A 165 -9.08 -9.04 -20.77
N GLY A 166 -9.55 -9.40 -19.57
CA GLY A 166 -9.67 -10.79 -19.07
C GLY A 166 -9.02 -11.03 -17.71
N GLY A 167 -8.10 -10.17 -17.26
CA GLY A 167 -7.28 -10.38 -16.06
C GLY A 167 -7.87 -9.91 -14.74
N VAL A 168 -8.48 -8.70 -14.67
CA VAL A 168 -9.07 -8.17 -13.42
C VAL A 168 -10.32 -7.32 -13.70
N PRO A 169 -11.55 -7.79 -13.37
CA PRO A 169 -12.76 -7.00 -13.46
C PRO A 169 -12.72 -5.73 -12.57
N GLY A 170 -13.07 -4.56 -13.13
CA GLY A 170 -13.30 -3.32 -12.36
C GLY A 170 -12.13 -2.32 -12.28
N LEU A 171 -11.02 -2.55 -12.99
CA LEU A 171 -9.86 -1.65 -13.00
C LEU A 171 -10.12 -0.18 -13.45
N PRO A 172 -11.07 0.14 -14.36
CA PRO A 172 -11.32 1.53 -14.76
C PRO A 172 -11.99 2.40 -13.68
N GLN A 173 -12.70 1.81 -12.71
CA GLN A 173 -13.37 2.54 -11.62
C GLN A 173 -12.43 2.85 -10.44
N LYS A 174 -11.21 2.31 -10.48
CA LYS A 174 -10.23 2.31 -9.38
C LYS A 174 -9.42 3.61 -9.28
N PRO A 175 -8.86 4.18 -10.36
CA PRO A 175 -8.30 5.53 -10.32
C PRO A 175 -9.35 6.55 -9.87
N ALA A 176 -10.60 6.41 -10.31
CA ALA A 176 -11.70 7.28 -9.88
C ALA A 176 -11.96 7.19 -8.37
N MET A 177 -11.98 6.00 -7.76
CA MET A 177 -12.11 5.89 -6.30
C MET A 177 -10.88 6.44 -5.55
N GLN A 178 -9.66 6.29 -6.07
CA GLN A 178 -8.46 6.88 -5.44
C GLN A 178 -8.45 8.41 -5.56
N ILE A 179 -8.86 8.95 -6.70
CA ILE A 179 -9.01 10.40 -6.95
C ILE A 179 -10.13 10.98 -6.09
N MET A 180 -11.33 10.38 -6.08
CA MET A 180 -12.42 10.81 -5.20
C MET A 180 -11.97 10.85 -3.75
N ASN A 181 -11.27 9.83 -3.27
CA ASN A 181 -10.80 9.79 -1.89
C ASN A 181 -9.59 10.71 -1.63
N GLY A 182 -8.81 11.05 -2.66
CA GLY A 182 -7.66 11.95 -2.58
C GLY A 182 -8.09 13.43 -2.56
N ASP A 183 -9.15 13.76 -3.29
CA ASP A 183 -9.72 15.10 -3.39
C ASP A 183 -10.83 15.37 -2.34
N SER A 184 -11.49 14.34 -1.80
CA SER A 184 -12.62 14.52 -0.88
C SER A 184 -12.40 13.88 0.49
N CYS A 185 -11.76 14.64 1.37
CA CYS A 185 -12.04 14.56 2.80
C CYS A 185 -12.00 15.92 3.53
N PHE A 186 -11.84 17.05 2.82
CA PHE A 186 -11.82 18.38 3.45
C PHE A 186 -12.58 19.52 2.72
N SER A 187 -13.42 19.23 1.72
CA SER A 187 -14.28 20.28 1.14
C SER A 187 -15.43 20.71 2.06
N CYS A 188 -15.71 19.99 3.15
CA CYS A 188 -16.70 20.44 4.13
C CYS A 188 -16.19 21.57 5.06
N PHE A 189 -14.90 21.90 5.04
CA PHE A 189 -14.31 22.92 5.94
C PHE A 189 -13.24 23.80 5.29
N SER A 190 -13.15 23.86 3.96
CA SER A 190 -12.25 24.80 3.27
C SER A 190 -13.01 26.05 2.83
N ASP A 191 -12.41 27.20 3.12
CA ASP A 191 -12.85 28.52 2.70
C ASP A 191 -13.06 28.56 1.16
N PRO A 192 -14.22 29.00 0.67
CA PRO A 192 -14.54 28.99 -0.77
C PRO A 192 -13.62 29.85 -1.64
N SER A 193 -12.68 30.61 -1.07
CA SER A 193 -11.72 31.45 -1.81
C SER A 193 -10.52 30.71 -2.44
N GLU A 194 -10.25 29.44 -2.11
CA GLU A 194 -9.02 28.73 -2.54
C GLU A 194 -9.14 27.83 -3.79
N LYS A 195 -10.16 27.99 -4.64
CA LYS A 195 -10.23 27.27 -5.92
C LYS A 195 -9.38 27.94 -7.01
N LYS A 196 -8.10 27.58 -7.12
CA LYS A 196 -7.34 27.73 -8.39
C LYS A 196 -7.44 26.44 -9.19
N GLY A 197 -8.01 26.55 -10.39
CA GLY A 197 -8.26 25.46 -11.31
C GLY A 197 -6.99 24.85 -11.86
N TYR A 198 -6.96 23.52 -11.92
CA TYR A 198 -6.07 22.79 -12.79
C TYR A 198 -6.79 22.58 -14.12
N GLU A 199 -6.31 23.25 -15.17
CA GLU A 199 -6.68 22.92 -16.54
C GLU A 199 -6.00 21.60 -16.91
N MET A 200 -6.80 20.60 -17.31
CA MET A 200 -6.28 19.40 -17.95
C MET A 200 -5.85 19.78 -19.37
N VAL A 201 -4.55 19.68 -19.65
CA VAL A 201 -4.03 19.74 -21.02
C VAL A 201 -4.31 18.39 -21.69
N PRO A 202 -5.11 18.35 -22.78
CA PRO A 202 -5.40 17.12 -23.52
C PRO A 202 -4.20 16.72 -24.42
N PRO A 203 -4.21 15.49 -24.98
CA PRO A 203 -3.01 14.66 -25.22
C PRO A 203 -2.05 15.14 -26.31
#